data_AF-A0A9X9A4N8-F1
#
_entry.id   AF-A0A9X9A4N8-F1
#
_cell.length_a   1.000
_cell.length_b   1.000
_cell.length_c   1.000
_cell.angle_alpha   90.00
_cell.angle_beta   90.00
_cell.angle_gamma   90.00
#
_symmetry.space_group_name_H-M   'P 1'
#
loop_
_entity.id
_entity.type
_entity.pdbx_description
1 polymer ?
#
loop_
_entity_poly.entity_id
_entity_poly.type
_entity_poly.pdbx_seq_one_letter_code
_entity_poly.pdbx_strand_id
1 'polypeptide(L)'
;HLADCPVVNESLLQPKLEAEMDAVLQVVELGRSNRNQHSLKVKQPLAELVLLEHNENDMDWESYRDIVMDELNVKAFHVELDETKYTSYQLKLNFKTAGPKFGKNVNAVNGWL
;
A
#
# COMPACT_ATOMS: atom_id res chain seq x y z
N HIS A 1 -40.18 -14.81 -12.94
CA HIS A 1 -41.01 -14.41 -11.78
C HIS A 1 -41.72 -15.57 -11.08
N LEU A 2 -41.69 -16.80 -11.62
CA LEU A 2 -42.30 -18.01 -11.03
C LEU A 2 -41.25 -19.01 -10.49
N ALA A 3 -40.03 -18.54 -10.22
CA ALA A 3 -38.97 -19.36 -9.65
C ALA A 3 -38.81 -19.00 -8.17
N ASP A 4 -38.67 -20.03 -7.33
CA ASP A 4 -38.33 -19.85 -5.92
C ASP A 4 -36.98 -19.13 -5.80
N CYS A 5 -36.87 -18.22 -4.85
CA CYS A 5 -35.59 -17.58 -4.55
C CYS A 5 -34.60 -18.65 -4.10
N PRO A 6 -33.33 -18.58 -4.55
CA PRO A 6 -32.31 -19.50 -4.10
C PRO A 6 -32.16 -19.39 -2.57
N VAL A 7 -32.19 -20.54 -1.91
CA VAL A 7 -31.99 -20.63 -0.46
C VAL A 7 -30.49 -20.72 -0.20
N VAL A 8 -30.02 -20.05 0.86
CA VAL A 8 -28.61 -20.07 1.24
C VAL A 8 -28.16 -21.51 1.50
N ASN A 9 -27.00 -21.86 0.94
CA ASN A 9 -26.32 -23.10 1.27
C ASN A 9 -25.11 -22.77 2.12
N GLU A 10 -25.23 -22.96 3.44
CA GLU A 10 -24.19 -22.64 4.41
C GLU A 10 -22.88 -23.40 4.16
N SER A 11 -22.93 -24.56 3.50
CA SER A 11 -21.72 -25.34 3.16
C SER A 11 -20.82 -24.68 2.11
N LEU A 12 -21.32 -23.69 1.37
CA LEU A 12 -20.55 -22.94 0.38
C LEU A 12 -19.90 -21.67 0.95
N LEU A 13 -20.27 -21.28 2.18
CA LEU A 13 -19.70 -20.11 2.84
C LEU A 13 -18.23 -20.40 3.22
N GLN A 14 -17.35 -19.50 2.81
CA GLN A 14 -15.91 -19.65 3.01
C GLN A 14 -15.36 -18.34 3.61
N PRO A 15 -15.50 -18.13 4.93
CA PRO A 15 -15.15 -16.86 5.58
C PRO A 15 -13.69 -16.45 5.39
N LYS A 16 -12.78 -17.44 5.28
CA LYS A 16 -11.37 -17.18 5.00
C LYS A 16 -11.17 -16.57 3.62
N LEU A 17 -11.77 -17.18 2.59
CA LEU A 17 -11.70 -16.68 1.22
C LEU A 17 -12.35 -15.29 1.10
N GLU A 18 -13.46 -15.07 1.79
CA GLU A 18 -14.12 -13.76 1.84
C GLU A 18 -13.18 -12.69 2.42
N ALA A 19 -12.54 -12.97 3.56
CA ALA A 19 -11.56 -12.07 4.16
C ALA A 19 -10.33 -11.82 3.27
N GLU A 20 -9.82 -12.85 2.60
CA GLU A 20 -8.72 -12.73 1.64
C GLU A 20 -9.10 -11.83 0.46
N MET A 21 -10.30 -12.01 -0.10
CA MET A 21 -10.80 -11.17 -1.19
C MET A 21 -11.06 -9.72 -0.77
N ASP A 22 -11.55 -9.49 0.45
CA ASP A 22 -11.72 -8.14 1.00
C ASP A 22 -10.37 -7.40 1.08
N ALA A 23 -9.30 -8.10 1.51
CA ALA A 23 -7.96 -7.52 1.55
C ALA A 23 -7.41 -7.24 0.13
N VAL A 24 -7.65 -8.12 -0.85
CA VAL A 24 -7.29 -7.86 -2.26
C VAL A 24 -7.99 -6.62 -2.80
N LEU A 25 -9.30 -6.48 -2.53
CA LEU A 25 -10.09 -5.31 -2.93
C LEU A 25 -9.53 -4.03 -2.29
N GLN A 26 -9.17 -4.08 -1.01
CA GLN A 26 -8.58 -2.94 -0.32
C GLN A 26 -7.27 -2.47 -0.99
N VAL A 27 -6.39 -3.41 -1.37
CA VAL A 27 -5.14 -3.08 -2.08
C VAL A 27 -5.42 -2.44 -3.44
N VAL A 28 -6.38 -2.98 -4.20
CA VAL A 28 -6.80 -2.42 -5.49
C VAL A 28 -7.33 -0.99 -5.32
N GLU A 29 -8.19 -0.75 -4.34
CA GLU A 29 -8.77 0.57 -4.08
C GLU A 29 -7.69 1.59 -3.71
N LEU A 30 -6.77 1.22 -2.83
CA LEU A 30 -5.63 2.05 -2.46
C LEU A 30 -4.73 2.34 -3.67
N GLY A 31 -4.45 1.33 -4.50
CA GLY A 31 -3.70 1.48 -5.73
C GLY A 31 -4.37 2.46 -6.70
N ARG A 32 -5.69 2.33 -6.91
CA ARG A 32 -6.48 3.26 -7.75
C ARG A 32 -6.48 4.68 -7.19
N SER A 33 -6.62 4.82 -5.88
CA SER A 33 -6.54 6.12 -5.21
C SER A 33 -5.19 6.79 -5.43
N ASN A 34 -4.09 6.05 -5.24
CA ASN A 34 -2.73 6.55 -5.48
C ASN A 34 -2.54 6.98 -6.94
N ARG A 35 -2.99 6.16 -7.91
CA ARG A 35 -3.00 6.54 -9.33
C ARG A 35 -3.75 7.85 -9.58
N ASN A 36 -4.93 8.00 -8.98
CA ASN A 36 -5.74 9.21 -9.13
C ASN A 36 -5.05 10.44 -8.52
N GLN A 37 -4.44 10.32 -7.34
CA GLN A 37 -3.66 11.38 -6.71
C GLN A 37 -2.52 11.88 -7.61
N HIS A 38 -1.86 10.98 -8.32
CA HIS A 38 -0.78 11.31 -9.25
C HIS A 38 -1.23 11.48 -10.71
N SER A 39 -2.54 11.48 -10.98
CA SER A 39 -3.12 11.60 -12.33
C SER A 39 -2.61 10.54 -13.34
N LEU A 40 -2.26 9.34 -12.85
CA LEU A 40 -1.79 8.20 -13.64
C LEU A 40 -2.96 7.38 -14.19
N LYS A 41 -3.15 7.39 -15.51
CA LYS A 41 -4.29 6.68 -16.14
C LYS A 41 -4.04 5.18 -16.13
N VAL A 42 -5.04 4.34 -15.83
CA VAL A 42 -4.92 2.87 -15.78
C VAL A 42 -4.30 2.28 -17.05
N LYS A 43 -4.60 2.83 -18.23
CA LYS A 43 -3.97 2.41 -19.50
C LYS A 43 -2.44 2.57 -19.59
N GLN A 44 -1.82 3.30 -18.66
CA GLN A 44 -0.37 3.44 -18.56
C GLN A 44 0.17 2.29 -17.69
N PRO A 45 0.85 1.30 -18.26
CA PRO A 45 1.41 0.21 -17.46
C PRO A 45 2.50 0.75 -16.53
N LEU A 46 2.41 0.42 -15.25
CA LEU A 46 3.43 0.77 -14.27
C LEU A 46 4.44 -0.37 -14.12
N ALA A 47 5.67 -0.04 -13.74
CA ALA A 47 6.74 -1.03 -13.60
C ALA A 47 6.44 -2.02 -12.47
N GLU A 48 6.08 -1.50 -11.30
CA GLU A 48 5.89 -2.30 -10.09
C GLU A 48 4.89 -1.64 -9.15
N LEU A 49 4.25 -2.47 -8.32
CA LEU A 49 3.50 -2.08 -7.14
C LEU A 49 4.15 -2.77 -5.93
N VAL A 50 4.40 -2.00 -4.88
CA VAL A 50 4.90 -2.54 -3.60
C VAL A 50 3.82 -2.38 -2.55
N LEU A 51 3.42 -3.49 -1.94
CA LEU A 51 2.56 -3.55 -0.78
C LEU A 51 3.43 -3.66 0.47
N LEU A 52 3.25 -2.71 1.39
CA LEU A 52 3.87 -2.78 2.71
C LEU A 52 2.91 -3.44 3.69
N GLU A 53 3.24 -4.65 4.11
CA GLU A 53 2.44 -5.43 5.04
C GLU A 53 3.03 -5.33 6.46
N HIS A 54 2.28 -4.74 7.38
CA HIS A 54 2.75 -4.42 8.73
C HIS A 54 2.46 -5.53 9.76
N ASN A 55 1.60 -6.47 9.41
CA ASN A 55 1.22 -7.59 10.26
C ASN A 55 1.58 -8.90 9.55
N GLU A 56 2.03 -9.90 10.30
CA GLU A 56 2.12 -11.28 9.81
C GLU A 56 0.70 -11.84 9.63
N ASN A 57 -0.06 -11.30 8.68
CA ASN A 57 -1.27 -11.97 8.23
C ASN A 57 -0.85 -13.17 7.38
N ASP A 58 -1.52 -14.29 7.58
CA ASP A 58 -1.28 -15.57 6.90
C ASP A 58 -1.84 -15.54 5.44
N MET A 59 -1.70 -14.39 4.79
CA MET A 59 -2.29 -14.10 3.49
C MET A 59 -1.38 -14.58 2.37
N ASP A 60 -1.91 -15.46 1.52
CA ASP A 60 -1.18 -15.94 0.36
C ASP A 60 -1.32 -14.96 -0.82
N TRP A 61 -0.56 -13.87 -0.77
CA TRP A 61 -0.53 -12.86 -1.83
C TRP A 61 -0.09 -13.40 -3.19
N GLU A 62 0.59 -14.54 -3.25
CA GLU A 62 0.99 -15.16 -4.51
C GLU A 62 -0.23 -15.63 -5.29
N SER A 63 -1.21 -16.24 -4.60
CA SER A 63 -2.46 -16.72 -5.21
C SER A 63 -3.34 -15.59 -5.78
N TYR A 64 -3.16 -14.35 -5.32
CA TYR A 64 -3.95 -13.20 -5.75
C TYR A 64 -3.16 -12.17 -6.58
N ARG A 65 -1.87 -12.41 -6.79
CA ARG A 65 -0.93 -11.54 -7.51
C ARG A 65 -1.49 -11.07 -8.85
N ASP A 66 -1.95 -12.01 -9.67
CA ASP A 66 -2.41 -11.72 -11.03
C ASP A 66 -3.66 -10.83 -11.03
N ILE A 67 -4.56 -11.04 -10.06
CA ILE A 67 -5.77 -10.21 -9.90
C ILE A 67 -5.39 -8.75 -9.63
N VAL A 68 -4.46 -8.52 -8.71
CA VAL A 68 -3.98 -7.17 -8.38
C VAL A 68 -3.26 -6.53 -9.57
N MET A 69 -2.41 -7.32 -10.24
CA MET A 69 -1.62 -6.83 -11.38
C MET A 69 -2.50 -6.40 -12.56
N ASP A 70 -3.52 -7.20 -12.89
CA ASP A 70 -4.45 -6.90 -13.97
C ASP A 70 -5.31 -5.67 -13.65
N GLU A 71 -5.85 -5.59 -12.44
CA GLU A 71 -6.78 -4.54 -12.05
C GLU A 71 -6.12 -3.14 -11.94
N LEU A 72 -4.81 -3.12 -11.70
CA LEU A 72 -3.99 -1.91 -11.59
C LEU A 72 -3.07 -1.67 -12.80
N ASN A 73 -2.99 -2.59 -13.77
CA ASN A 73 -2.07 -2.57 -14.90
C ASN A 73 -0.62 -2.29 -14.46
N VAL A 74 -0.08 -3.17 -13.63
CA VAL A 74 1.31 -3.15 -13.15
C VAL A 74 2.03 -4.41 -13.62
N LYS A 75 3.33 -4.32 -13.93
CA LYS A 75 4.10 -5.47 -14.44
C LYS A 75 4.67 -6.38 -13.35
N ALA A 76 4.77 -5.88 -12.14
CA ALA A 76 5.26 -6.62 -10.99
C ALA A 76 4.51 -6.20 -9.72
N PHE A 77 4.37 -7.14 -8.79
CA PHE A 77 3.76 -6.92 -7.48
C PHE A 77 4.72 -7.47 -6.42
N HIS A 78 5.07 -6.68 -5.42
CA HIS A 78 5.98 -7.10 -4.36
C HIS A 78 5.34 -6.84 -3.01
N VAL A 79 5.42 -7.82 -2.12
CA VAL A 79 5.03 -7.65 -0.73
C VAL A 79 6.32 -7.51 0.08
N GLU A 80 6.42 -6.43 0.83
CA GLU A 80 7.58 -6.10 1.65
C GLU A 80 7.11 -5.84 3.08
N LEU A 81 7.88 -6.31 4.05
CA LEU A 81 7.62 -6.11 5.48
C LEU A 81 8.36 -4.90 6.05
N ASP A 82 9.36 -4.40 5.31
CA ASP A 82 10.26 -3.36 5.77
C ASP A 82 10.12 -2.09 4.93
N GLU A 83 9.61 -1.03 5.58
CA GLU A 83 9.43 0.30 4.99
C GLU A 83 10.76 1.03 4.73
N THR A 84 11.85 0.63 5.39
CA THR A 84 13.12 1.38 5.35
C THR A 84 13.75 1.47 3.97
N LYS A 85 13.42 0.54 3.05
CA LYS A 85 13.85 0.60 1.64
C LYS A 85 13.18 1.71 0.84
N TYR A 86 11.99 2.16 1.25
CA TYR A 86 11.14 3.08 0.49
C TYR A 86 10.96 4.45 1.17
N THR A 87 11.30 4.56 2.45
CA THR A 87 11.20 5.81 3.21
C THR A 87 12.55 6.49 3.39
N SER A 88 12.71 7.67 2.78
CA SER A 88 13.84 8.57 3.06
C SER A 88 13.51 9.47 4.24
N TYR A 89 14.19 9.29 5.37
CA TYR A 89 14.09 10.21 6.51
C TYR A 89 14.79 11.53 6.19
N GLN A 90 14.03 12.62 6.11
CA GLN A 90 14.59 13.97 6.04
C GLN A 90 14.39 14.68 7.37
N LEU A 91 15.45 14.75 8.19
CA LEU A 91 15.42 15.57 9.40
C LEU A 91 15.63 17.04 9.05
N LYS A 92 14.60 17.86 9.26
CA LYS A 92 14.73 19.31 9.15
C LYS A 92 14.97 19.92 10.53
N LEU A 93 16.09 20.63 10.69
CA LEU A 93 16.37 21.36 11.90
C LEU A 93 15.36 22.50 12.09
N ASN A 94 14.73 22.56 13.27
CA ASN A 94 13.91 23.70 13.63
C ASN A 94 14.79 24.87 14.07
N PHE A 95 15.08 25.80 13.14
CA PHE A 95 15.94 26.95 13.39
C PHE A 95 15.46 27.86 14.54
N LYS A 96 14.15 27.91 14.81
CA LYS A 96 13.60 28.75 15.90
C LYS A 96 13.99 28.24 17.28
N THR A 97 14.08 26.92 17.45
CA THR A 97 14.47 26.28 18.71
C THR A 97 15.96 25.96 18.77
N ALA A 98 16.59 25.68 17.62
CA ALA A 98 18.01 25.41 17.51
C ALA A 98 18.87 26.68 17.62
N GLY A 99 18.36 27.83 17.16
CA GLY A 99 19.03 29.14 17.24
C GLY A 99 19.58 29.46 18.64
N PRO A 100 18.74 29.45 19.68
CA PRO A 100 19.16 29.74 21.05
C PRO A 100 20.16 28.74 21.65
N LYS A 101 20.11 27.46 21.23
CA LYS A 101 20.98 26.39 21.78
C LYS A 101 22.33 26.29 21.08
N PHE A 102 22.34 26.41 19.75
CA PHE A 102 23.53 26.13 18.94
C PHE A 102 24.16 27.40 18.35
N GLY A 103 23.46 28.55 18.38
CA GLY A 103 23.99 29.85 17.96
C GLY A 103 24.69 29.82 16.60
N LYS A 104 25.99 30.13 16.58
CA LYS A 104 26.81 30.14 15.36
C LYS A 104 26.99 28.74 14.74
N ASN A 105 26.80 27.68 15.51
CA ASN A 105 26.95 26.30 15.07
C ASN A 105 25.66 25.72 14.46
N VAL A 106 24.55 26.47 14.43
CA VAL A 106 23.27 26.01 13.87
C VAL A 106 23.41 25.56 12.41
N ASN A 107 24.14 26.30 11.58
CA ASN A 107 24.38 25.91 10.20
C ASN A 107 25.29 24.69 10.07
N ALA A 108 26.25 24.53 10.98
CA ALA A 108 27.11 23.35 11.02
C ALA A 108 26.31 22.10 11.41
N VAL A 109 25.39 22.21 12.38
CA VAL A 109 24.50 21.12 12.82
C VAL A 109 23.46 20.79 11.74
N ASN A 110 22.91 21.79 11.05
CA ASN A 110 21.98 21.57 9.94
C ASN A 110 22.63 20.90 8.72
N GLY A 111 23.94 21.06 8.52
CA GLY A 111 24.67 20.37 7.45
C GLY A 111 24.98 18.90 7.75
N TRP A 112 24.78 18.46 8.99
CA TRP A 112 24.96 17.06 9.43
C TRP A 112 23.66 16.24 9.42
N LEU A 113 22.51 16.90 9.23
CA LEU A 113 21.17 16.31 9.19
C LEU A 113 20.69 16.14 7.75
#